data_AF-A0A6P0VWL0-F1
#
_entry.id   AF-A0A6P0VWL0-F1
#
_cell.length_a   1.000
_cell.length_b   1.000
_cell.length_c   1.000
_cell.angle_alpha   90.00
_cell.angle_beta   90.00
_cell.angle_gamma   90.00
#
_symmetry.space_group_name_H-M   'P 1'
#
loop_
_entity.id
_entity.type
_entity.pdbx_description
1 polymer ?
#
loop_
_entity_poly.entity_id
_entity_poly.type
_entity_poly.pdbx_seq_one_letter_code
_entity_poly.pdbx_strand_id
1 'polypeptide(L)' 'MIQVKSEQQVLQEGLHILLCNMEPSTFARFSAACNLGKGDYLKLKDELFAQESVASLYSKILEFQVLKRET' A
#
# COMPACT_ATOMS: atom_id res chain seq x y z
N MET A 1 12.94 21.02 15.15
CA MET A 1 13.24 19.96 14.15
C MET A 1 12.18 20.03 13.07
N ILE A 2 12.57 20.17 11.80
CA ILE A 2 11.63 20.14 10.68
C ILE A 2 11.27 18.66 10.45
N GLN A 3 9.98 18.31 10.53
CA GLN A 3 9.54 16.98 10.14
C GLN A 3 9.47 16.93 8.61
N VAL A 4 10.32 16.10 8.02
CA VAL A 4 10.33 15.84 6.58
C VAL A 4 9.42 14.65 6.31
N LYS A 5 8.45 14.82 5.42
CA LYS A 5 7.57 13.73 4.98
C LYS A 5 8.41 12.67 4.26
N SER A 6 8.11 11.40 4.48
CA SER A 6 8.72 10.32 3.71
C SER A 6 8.23 10.36 2.25
N GLU A 7 8.99 9.76 1.34
CA GLU A 7 8.59 9.67 -0.07
C GLU A 7 7.21 9.01 -0.23
N GLN A 8 6.92 7.98 0.57
CA GLN A 8 5.62 7.32 0.58
C GLN A 8 4.49 8.25 1.02
N GLN A 9 4.73 9.09 2.04
CA GLN A 9 3.76 10.08 2.51
C GLN A 9 3.50 11.15 1.45
N VAL A 10 4.54 11.62 0.77
CA VAL A 10 4.43 12.59 -0.34
C VAL A 10 3.64 11.99 -1.51
N LEU A 11 3.91 10.73 -1.86
CA LEU A 11 3.17 10.02 -2.93
C LEU A 11 1.70 9.83 -2.56
N GLN A 12 1.39 9.43 -1.34
CA GLN A 12 0.02 9.23 -0.87
C GLN A 12 -0.78 10.54 -0.91
N GLU A 13 -0.17 11.64 -0.47
CA GLU A 13 -0.78 12.98 -0.54
C GLU A 13 -1.06 13.40 -1.98
N GLY A 14 -0.09 13.22 -2.90
CA GLY A 14 -0.28 13.52 -4.31
C GLY A 14 -1.41 12.71 -4.95
N LEU A 15 -1.45 11.40 -4.72
CA LEU A 15 -2.52 10.53 -5.23
C LEU A 15 -3.89 10.93 -4.66
N HIS A 16 -3.96 11.30 -3.39
CA HIS A 16 -5.21 11.74 -2.75
C HIS A 16 -5.74 13.03 -3.37
N ILE A 17 -4.87 14.02 -3.60
CA ILE A 17 -5.25 15.27 -4.27
C ILE A 17 -5.80 14.99 -5.66
N LEU A 18 -5.13 14.14 -6.44
CA LEU A 18 -5.57 13.78 -7.79
C LEU A 18 -6.94 13.08 -7.77
N LEU A 19 -7.13 12.12 -6.85
CA LEU A 19 -8.40 11.41 -6.68
C LEU A 19 -9.56 12.35 -6.33
N CYS A 20 -9.32 13.36 -5.48
CA CYS A 20 -10.36 14.31 -5.05
C CYS A 20 -10.73 15.34 -6.13
N ASN A 21 -9.87 15.58 -7.12
CA ASN A 21 -10.03 16.65 -8.11
C ASN A 21 -10.24 16.16 -9.55
N MET A 22 -10.10 14.86 -9.81
CA MET A 22 -10.31 14.27 -11.13
C MET A 22 -11.56 13.41 -11.15
N GLU A 23 -12.23 13.40 -12.30
CA GLU A 23 -13.21 12.36 -12.61
C GLU A 23 -12.55 10.96 -12.52
N PRO A 24 -13.23 9.94 -11.97
CA PRO A 24 -12.63 8.62 -11.74
C PRO A 24 -11.99 7.99 -12.99
N SER A 25 -12.62 8.16 -14.15
CA SER A 25 -12.12 7.66 -15.43
C SER A 25 -10.83 8.34 -15.88
N THR A 26 -10.69 9.64 -15.62
CA THR A 26 -9.49 10.43 -15.91
C THR A 26 -8.36 10.04 -14.97
N PHE A 27 -8.64 9.90 -13.66
CA PHE A 27 -7.67 9.43 -12.67
C PHE A 27 -7.13 8.03 -13.02
N ALA A 28 -7.99 7.10 -13.41
CA ALA A 28 -7.58 5.75 -13.83
C ALA A 28 -6.65 5.78 -15.06
N ARG A 29 -6.98 6.57 -16.08
CA ARG A 29 -6.14 6.74 -17.28
C ARG A 29 -4.80 7.39 -16.98
N PHE A 30 -4.79 8.42 -16.13
CA PHE A 30 -3.57 9.06 -15.65
C PHE A 30 -2.67 8.04 -14.93
N SER A 31 -3.25 7.28 -13.99
CA SER A 31 -2.51 6.29 -13.20
C SER A 31 -1.86 5.22 -14.09
N ALA A 32 -2.61 4.72 -15.08
CA ALA A 32 -2.10 3.77 -16.07
C ALA A 32 -0.97 4.37 -16.92
N ALA A 33 -1.12 5.61 -17.40
CA ALA A 33 -0.12 6.30 -18.22
C ALA A 33 1.18 6.58 -17.44
N CYS A 34 1.05 6.92 -16.15
CA CYS A 34 2.18 7.11 -15.24
C CYS A 34 2.78 5.80 -14.73
N ASN A 35 2.25 4.64 -15.13
CA ASN A 35 2.68 3.32 -14.66
C ASN A 35 2.59 3.16 -13.13
N LEU A 36 1.69 3.92 -12.49
CA LEU A 36 1.41 3.86 -11.06
C LEU A 36 0.66 2.56 -10.80
N GLY A 37 1.38 1.53 -10.34
CA GLY A 37 0.87 0.17 -10.24
C GLY A 37 1.66 -0.88 -11.03
N LYS A 38 2.76 -0.50 -11.71
CA LYS A 38 3.75 -1.45 -12.27
C LYS A 38 4.66 -2.11 -11.22
N GLY A 39 4.26 -2.11 -9.95
CA GLY A 39 4.82 -3.11 -9.04
C GLY A 39 4.35 -4.46 -9.55
N ASP A 40 5.26 -5.33 -9.96
CA ASP A 40 4.92 -6.72 -10.19
C ASP A 40 4.46 -7.28 -8.85
N TYR A 41 3.15 -7.25 -8.60
CA TYR A 41 2.57 -7.68 -7.34
C TYR A 41 2.91 -9.13 -7.05
N LEU A 42 3.06 -9.96 -8.09
CA LEU A 42 3.47 -11.36 -7.90
C LEU A 42 4.92 -11.41 -7.40
N LYS A 43 5.82 -10.64 -8.01
CA LYS A 43 7.22 -10.53 -7.54
C LYS A 43 7.32 -9.94 -6.13
N LEU A 44 6.59 -8.86 -5.85
CA LEU A 44 6.59 -8.23 -4.53
C LEU A 44 5.98 -9.16 -3.47
N LYS A 45 4.89 -9.87 -3.81
CA LYS A 45 4.31 -10.90 -2.94
C LYS A 45 5.33 -11.99 -2.66
N ASP A 46 6.06 -12.45 -3.67
CA ASP A 46 7.09 -13.46 -3.50
C ASP A 46 8.24 -12.94 -2.61
N GLU A 47 8.67 -11.68 -2.78
CA GLU A 47 9.69 -11.06 -1.92
C GLU A 47 9.23 -10.92 -0.46
N LEU A 48 8.00 -10.47 -0.23
CA LEU A 48 7.46 -10.23 1.11
C LEU A 48 7.09 -11.51 1.86
N PHE A 49 6.72 -12.57 1.13
CA PHE A 49 6.15 -13.79 1.72
C PHE A 49 6.93 -15.07 1.37
N ALA A 50 8.15 -14.97 0.83
CA ALA A 50 8.98 -16.13 0.44
C ALA A 50 9.16 -17.17 1.56
N GLN A 51 9.24 -16.71 2.81
CA GLN A 51 9.45 -17.56 4.00
C GLN A 51 8.16 -17.80 4.79
N GLU A 52 7.03 -17.33 4.27
CA GLU A 52 5.75 -17.44 4.94
C GLU A 52 4.92 -18.57 4.34
N SER A 53 4.23 -19.31 5.21
CA SER A 53 3.17 -20.22 4.82
C SER A 53 1.82 -19.60 5.15
N VAL A 54 0.75 -20.15 4.57
CA VAL A 54 -0.62 -19.74 4.94
C VAL A 54 -0.84 -19.85 6.45
N ALA A 55 -0.29 -20.89 7.08
CA ALA A 55 -0.38 -21.08 8.52
C ALA A 55 0.36 -20.00 9.32
N SER A 56 1.57 -19.61 8.91
CA SER A 56 2.34 -18.57 9.63
C SER A 56 1.69 -17.19 9.49
N LEU A 57 1.17 -16.86 8.31
CA LEU A 57 0.41 -15.63 8.10
C LEU A 57 -0.86 -15.59 8.95
N TYR A 58 -1.58 -16.71 9.02
CA TYR A 58 -2.78 -16.81 9.84
C TYR A 58 -2.47 -16.58 11.33
N SER A 59 -1.42 -17.20 11.86
CA SER A 59 -0.98 -16.98 13.24
C SER A 59 -0.65 -15.50 13.53
N LYS A 60 0.10 -14.84 12.63
CA LYS A 60 0.44 -13.42 12.77
C LYS A 60 -0.79 -12.51 12.75
N ILE A 61 -1.80 -12.84 11.92
CA ILE A 61 -3.06 -12.11 11.87
C ILE A 61 -3.82 -12.26 13.19
N LEU A 62 -3.88 -13.46 13.76
CA LEU A 62 -4.51 -13.68 15.06
C LEU A 62 -3.83 -12.89 16.17
N GLU A 63 -2.49 -12.92 16.25
CA GLU A 63 -1.71 -12.16 17.22
C GLU A 63 -2.02 -10.65 17.11
N PHE A 64 -2.00 -10.11 15.90
CA PHE A 64 -2.35 -8.71 15.66
C PHE A 64 -3.78 -8.37 16.10
N GLN A 65 -4.75 -9.25 15.83
CA GLN A 65 -6.14 -9.05 16.23
C GLN A 65 -6.37 -9.13 17.74
N VAL A 66 -5.54 -9.89 18.47
CA VAL A 66 -5.55 -9.93 19.93
C VAL A 66 -4.96 -8.63 20.47
N LEU A 67 -3.76 -8.27 20.02
CA LEU A 67 -3.09 -7.02 20.42
C LEU A 67 -3.95 -5.77 20.19
N LYS A 68 -4.64 -5.69 19.05
CA LYS A 68 -5.54 -4.57 18.73
C LYS A 68 -6.77 -4.50 19.63
N ARG A 69 -7.19 -5.62 20.23
CA ARG A 69 -8.32 -5.65 21.17
C ARG A 69 -7.93 -5.26 22.60
N GLU A 70 -6.64 -5.27 22.91
CA GLU A 70 -6.09 -4.95 24.23
C GLU A 70 -5.64 -3.47 24.35
N THR A 71 -5.57 -2.74 23.23
CA THR A 71 -5.35 -1.29 23.12
C THR A 71 -6.62 -0.53 22.79
#